data_AF-A0A1X7SE23-F1
#
_entry.id   AF-A0A1X7SE23-F1
#
_cell.length_a   1.000
_cell.length_b   1.000
_cell.length_c   1.000
_cell.angle_alpha   90.00
_cell.angle_beta   90.00
_cell.angle_gamma   90.00
#
_symmetry.space_group_name_H-M   'P 1'
#
loop_
_entity.id
_entity.type
_entity.pdbx_description
1 polymer ?
#
loop_
_entity_poly.entity_id
_entity_poly.type
_entity_poly.pdbx_seq_one_letter_code
_entity_poly.pdbx_strand_id
1 'polypeptide(L)'
;MTNCQLELFGGDTITPTKADNRSLSPPTTATDTRQLVKRIISKIQFLPGNDRCCECNAPDPEWLSVNLGLLICIHCSGRHRELGVQYSRIRSLKLDALKTSELLIARVMGNAVLNE
;
A
#
# COMPACT_ATOMS: atom_id res chain seq x y z
N MET A 1 48.66 -13.43 16.33
CA MET A 1 47.61 -14.46 16.58
C MET A 1 46.56 -14.28 15.49
N THR A 2 46.20 -15.21 14.61
CA THR A 2 46.83 -16.40 14.05
C THR A 2 46.16 -16.55 12.68
N ASN A 3 46.96 -16.83 11.67
CA ASN A 3 46.57 -17.16 10.30
C ASN A 3 45.83 -18.51 10.29
N CYS A 4 44.78 -18.71 9.49
CA CYS A 4 44.33 -20.08 9.19
C CYS A 4 43.58 -20.19 7.85
N GLN A 5 44.38 -20.49 6.83
CA GLN A 5 44.20 -21.37 5.68
C GLN A 5 42.84 -22.07 5.44
N LEU A 6 42.51 -22.16 4.15
CA LEU A 6 41.68 -23.17 3.46
C LEU A 6 41.67 -24.56 4.11
N GLU A 7 40.49 -25.20 4.09
CA GLU A 7 40.34 -26.64 3.88
C GLU A 7 39.35 -26.85 2.73
N LEU A 8 39.79 -27.60 1.73
CA LEU A 8 39.04 -28.06 0.57
C LEU A 8 38.42 -29.44 0.89
N PHE A 9 37.36 -29.76 0.13
CA PHE A 9 36.79 -31.09 -0.14
C PHE A 9 35.76 -31.66 0.86
N GLY A 10 34.49 -31.47 0.49
CA GLY A 10 33.42 -32.45 0.68
C GLY A 10 32.65 -32.53 -0.64
N GLY A 11 32.90 -33.57 -1.43
CA GLY A 11 32.33 -33.73 -2.75
C GLY A 11 30.88 -34.20 -2.69
N ASP A 12 29.99 -33.41 -3.27
CA ASP A 12 28.68 -33.88 -3.70
C ASP A 12 28.61 -33.73 -5.23
N THR A 13 28.56 -34.88 -5.89
CA THR A 13 28.32 -35.02 -7.32
C THR A 13 27.04 -34.26 -7.69
N ILE A 14 27.15 -33.14 -8.40
CA ILE A 14 26.00 -32.49 -9.02
C ILE A 14 25.52 -33.40 -10.16
N THR A 15 24.63 -34.33 -9.85
CA THR A 15 23.81 -34.97 -10.88
C THR A 15 22.93 -33.90 -11.52
N PRO A 16 22.84 -33.82 -12.86
CA PRO A 16 21.92 -32.90 -13.50
C PRO A 16 20.49 -33.41 -13.22
N THR A 17 19.85 -32.87 -12.18
CA THR A 17 18.42 -33.04 -12.00
C THR A 17 17.74 -32.41 -13.19
N LYS A 18 17.21 -33.29 -14.05
CA LYS A 18 16.20 -33.08 -15.08
C LYS A 18 15.46 -31.77 -14.85
N ALA A 19 15.62 -30.82 -15.77
CA ALA A 19 14.86 -29.58 -15.77
C ALA A 19 13.38 -29.91 -15.64
N ASP A 20 12.79 -29.57 -14.50
CA ASP A 20 11.35 -29.64 -14.31
C ASP A 20 10.74 -28.68 -15.33
N ASN A 21 10.24 -29.25 -16.41
CA ASN A 21 9.40 -28.59 -17.40
C ASN A 21 8.02 -28.33 -16.77
N ARG A 22 8.00 -27.51 -15.71
CA ARG A 22 6.78 -26.93 -15.19
C ARG A 22 6.55 -25.69 -16.03
N SER A 23 5.65 -25.84 -17.00
CA SER A 23 5.09 -24.79 -17.83
C SER A 23 5.00 -23.50 -17.03
N LEU A 24 5.85 -22.52 -17.33
CA LEU A 24 5.70 -21.16 -16.81
C LEU A 24 4.37 -20.65 -17.36
N SER A 25 3.32 -20.75 -16.55
CA SER A 25 2.09 -20.03 -16.82
C SER A 25 2.44 -18.54 -16.90
N PRO A 26 1.77 -17.77 -17.78
CA PRO A 26 2.04 -16.35 -17.93
C PRO A 26 1.93 -15.66 -16.55
N PRO A 27 2.84 -14.73 -16.21
CA PRO A 27 2.88 -14.14 -14.88
C PRO A 27 1.55 -13.43 -14.57
N THR A 28 0.83 -13.92 -13.55
CA THR A 28 -0.43 -13.38 -13.00
C THR A 28 -0.23 -12.08 -12.20
N THR A 29 0.67 -11.20 -12.64
CA THR A 29 1.13 -10.00 -11.93
C THR A 29 0.02 -8.99 -11.60
N ALA A 30 -1.01 -8.89 -12.46
CA ALA A 30 -2.10 -7.93 -12.28
C ALA A 30 -3.03 -8.26 -11.09
N THR A 31 -3.31 -9.53 -10.85
CA THR A 31 -4.19 -9.96 -9.74
C THR A 31 -3.50 -9.79 -8.39
N ASP A 32 -2.20 -10.11 -8.33
CA ASP A 32 -1.38 -9.96 -7.12
C ASP A 32 -1.28 -8.49 -6.70
N THR A 33 -1.03 -7.59 -7.65
CA THR A 33 -0.93 -6.15 -7.38
C THR A 33 -2.22 -5.58 -6.77
N ARG A 34 -3.40 -5.98 -7.26
CA ARG A 34 -4.69 -5.52 -6.68
C ARG A 34 -4.88 -6.00 -5.24
N GLN A 35 -4.49 -7.24 -4.95
CA GLN A 35 -4.57 -7.77 -3.59
C GLN A 35 -3.59 -7.07 -2.65
N LEU A 36 -2.39 -6.72 -3.14
CA LEU A 36 -1.42 -5.93 -2.39
C LEU A 36 -1.98 -4.54 -2.05
N VAL A 37 -2.54 -3.83 -3.04
CA VAL A 37 -3.14 -2.50 -2.83
C VAL A 37 -4.25 -2.56 -1.77
N LYS A 38 -5.15 -3.55 -1.83
CA LYS A 38 -6.18 -3.75 -0.80
C LYS A 38 -5.60 -3.93 0.61
N ARG A 39 -4.53 -4.71 0.74
CA ARG A 39 -3.83 -4.91 2.02
C ARG A 39 -3.19 -3.62 2.54
N ILE A 40 -2.63 -2.81 1.64
CA ILE A 40 -2.05 -1.50 2.01
C ILE A 40 -3.15 -0.54 2.47
N ILE A 41 -4.26 -0.45 1.74
CA ILE A 41 -5.41 0.39 2.11
C ILE A 41 -5.92 0.01 3.50
N SER A 42 -6.10 -1.28 3.77
CA SER A 42 -6.52 -1.75 5.10
C SER A 42 -5.54 -1.29 6.18
N LYS A 43 -4.22 -1.42 5.96
CA LYS A 43 -3.21 -0.91 6.90
C LYS A 43 -3.29 0.61 7.13
N ILE A 44 -3.63 1.38 6.09
CA ILE A 44 -3.82 2.83 6.21
C ILE A 44 -5.06 3.15 7.07
N GLN A 45 -6.17 2.44 6.86
CA GLN A 45 -7.39 2.65 7.65
C GLN A 45 -7.19 2.35 9.14
N PHE A 46 -6.28 1.43 9.49
CA PHE A 46 -5.94 1.10 10.88
C PHE A 46 -4.91 2.04 11.53
N LEU A 47 -4.45 3.09 10.85
CA LEU A 47 -3.57 4.06 11.47
C LEU A 47 -4.32 4.87 12.53
N PRO A 48 -3.64 5.35 13.58
CA PRO A 48 -4.25 6.24 14.56
C PRO A 48 -4.95 7.44 13.89
N GLY A 49 -6.14 7.78 14.37
CA GLY A 49 -6.96 8.89 13.87
C GLY A 49 -7.68 8.62 12.54
N ASN A 50 -7.29 7.59 11.77
CA ASN A 50 -7.95 7.24 10.51
C ASN A 50 -9.28 6.50 10.68
N ASP A 51 -9.66 6.19 11.91
CA ASP A 51 -11.00 5.72 12.29
C ASP A 51 -12.05 6.84 12.23
N ARG A 52 -11.62 8.10 12.11
CA ARG A 52 -12.49 9.28 12.06
C ARG A 52 -12.14 10.19 10.89
N CYS A 53 -13.15 10.77 10.28
CA CYS A 53 -13.03 11.80 9.26
C CYS A 53 -12.24 12.99 9.79
N CYS A 54 -11.21 13.40 9.05
CA CYS A 54 -10.34 14.52 9.43
C CYS A 54 -11.08 15.87 9.60
N GLU A 55 -12.23 16.08 8.95
CA GLU A 55 -12.94 17.37 9.01
C GLU A 55 -14.12 17.40 9.99
N CYS A 56 -14.81 16.27 10.17
CA CYS A 56 -16.08 16.25 10.91
C CYS A 56 -16.17 15.13 11.95
N ASN A 57 -15.10 14.36 12.16
CA ASN A 57 -15.02 13.26 13.11
C ASN A 57 -16.04 12.13 12.93
N ALA A 58 -16.75 12.10 11.79
CA ALA A 58 -17.61 10.98 11.43
C ALA A 58 -16.80 9.68 11.35
N PRO A 59 -17.35 8.55 11.82
CA PRO A 59 -16.61 7.28 11.85
C PRO A 59 -16.37 6.74 10.44
N ASP A 60 -15.41 5.82 10.35
CA ASP A 60 -15.12 4.96 9.19
C ASP A 60 -15.00 5.73 7.85
N PRO A 61 -14.06 6.68 7.73
CA PRO A 61 -13.85 7.41 6.49
C PRO A 61 -13.39 6.49 5.34
N GLU A 62 -14.11 6.51 4.23
CA GLU A 62 -13.84 5.65 3.05
C GLU A 62 -13.27 6.40 1.84
N TRP A 63 -13.04 7.70 1.99
CA TRP A 63 -12.52 8.56 0.93
C TRP A 63 -11.17 9.13 1.35
N LEU A 64 -10.29 9.31 0.36
CA LEU A 64 -8.93 9.82 0.53
C LEU A 64 -8.77 11.08 -0.30
N SER A 65 -8.32 12.16 0.33
CA SER A 65 -7.71 13.28 -0.38
C SER A 65 -6.26 12.93 -0.69
N VAL A 66 -5.97 12.53 -1.94
CA VAL A 66 -4.67 11.92 -2.29
C VAL A 66 -3.51 12.91 -2.27
N ASN A 67 -3.76 14.20 -2.45
CA ASN A 67 -2.74 15.24 -2.36
C ASN A 67 -2.47 15.69 -0.92
N LEU A 68 -3.44 15.53 -0.02
CA LEU A 68 -3.30 15.89 1.39
C LEU A 68 -2.92 14.69 2.27
N GLY A 69 -3.22 13.47 1.83
CA GLY A 69 -2.97 12.25 2.60
C GLY A 69 -3.96 12.01 3.74
N LEU A 70 -5.16 12.56 3.63
CA LEU A 70 -6.17 12.56 4.70
C LEU A 70 -7.39 11.71 4.33
N LEU A 71 -7.90 10.97 5.30
CA LEU A 71 -9.14 10.20 5.19
C LEU A 71 -10.34 11.04 5.61
N ILE A 72 -11.36 11.06 4.76
CA ILE A 72 -12.58 11.84 4.95
C ILE A 72 -13.82 10.98 4.70
N CYS A 73 -14.95 11.38 5.29
CA CYS A 73 -16.22 10.72 5.04
C CYS A 73 -16.81 11.14 3.67
N ILE A 74 -17.86 10.43 3.25
CA ILE A 74 -18.53 10.70 1.96
C ILE A 74 -19.03 12.15 1.83
N HIS A 75 -19.58 12.73 2.89
CA HIS A 75 -20.09 14.10 2.87
C HIS A 75 -18.96 15.13 2.67
N CYS A 76 -17.87 14.98 3.42
CA CYS A 76 -16.70 15.85 3.28
C CYS A 76 -16.06 15.70 1.90
N SER A 77 -16.05 14.47 1.37
CA SER A 77 -15.58 14.22 0.01
C SER A 77 -16.37 15.00 -1.05
N GLY A 78 -17.68 15.23 -0.83
CA GLY A 78 -18.50 16.09 -1.68
C GLY A 78 -18.02 17.55 -1.65
N ARG A 79 -17.83 18.10 -0.45
CA ARG A 79 -17.33 19.48 -0.26
C ARG A 79 -15.97 19.69 -0.92
N HIS A 80 -15.04 18.75 -0.74
CA HIS A 80 -13.73 18.82 -1.39
C HIS A 80 -13.80 18.76 -2.92
N ARG A 81 -14.79 18.09 -3.51
CA ARG A 81 -14.97 18.06 -4.98
C ARG A 81 -15.41 19.43 -5.51
N GLU A 82 -16.20 20.17 -4.75
CA GLU A 82 -16.64 21.53 -5.10
C GLU A 82 -15.48 22.53 -5.12
N LEU A 83 -14.46 22.33 -4.27
CA LEU A 83 -13.23 23.15 -4.28
C LEU A 83 -12.46 23.00 -5.60
N GLY A 84 -12.51 21.82 -6.22
CA GLY A 84 -11.82 21.52 -7.46
C GLY A 84 -10.45 20.87 -7.30
N VAL A 85 -9.97 20.26 -8.38
CA VAL A 85 -8.83 19.31 -8.40
C VAL A 85 -7.47 19.93 -8.07
N GLN A 86 -7.38 21.26 -8.14
CA GLN A 86 -6.17 22.01 -7.79
C GLN A 86 -5.96 22.03 -6.27
N TYR A 87 -7.04 21.96 -5.49
CA TYR A 87 -7.00 22.05 -4.02
C TYR A 87 -7.16 20.68 -3.37
N SER A 88 -8.11 19.87 -3.83
CA SER A 88 -8.33 18.52 -3.29
C SER A 88 -8.63 17.52 -4.38
N ARG A 89 -7.91 16.40 -4.34
CA ARG A 89 -8.08 15.28 -5.26
C ARG A 89 -8.66 14.10 -4.51
N ILE A 90 -9.93 13.82 -4.74
CA ILE A 90 -10.68 12.81 -3.99
C ILE A 90 -10.66 11.46 -4.71
N ARG A 91 -10.32 10.39 -3.98
CA ARG A 91 -10.40 8.99 -4.39
C ARG A 91 -11.14 8.15 -3.36
N SER A 92 -11.94 7.20 -3.81
CA SER A 92 -12.55 6.18 -2.97
C SER A 92 -11.54 5.09 -2.64
N LEU A 93 -11.43 4.72 -1.37
CA LEU A 93 -10.59 3.60 -0.94
C LEU A 93 -11.13 2.24 -1.41
N LYS A 94 -12.42 2.15 -1.73
CA LYS A 94 -13.09 0.91 -2.15
C LYS A 94 -13.30 0.81 -3.66
N LEU A 95 -13.65 1.93 -4.30
CA LEU A 95 -14.11 1.96 -5.68
C LEU A 95 -13.02 2.36 -6.68
N ASP A 96 -12.01 3.14 -6.26
CA ASP A 96 -10.98 3.63 -7.16
C ASP A 96 -9.70 2.76 -7.13
N ALA A 97 -9.00 2.74 -8.26
CA ALA A 97 -7.67 2.16 -8.36
C ALA A 97 -6.62 3.17 -7.90
N LEU A 98 -6.17 3.02 -6.65
CA LEU A 98 -5.14 3.88 -6.06
C LEU A 98 -3.74 3.48 -6.53
N LYS A 99 -2.93 4.49 -6.83
CA LYS A 99 -1.50 4.33 -7.16
C LYS A 99 -0.68 4.20 -5.90
N THR A 100 0.46 3.52 -6.00
CA THR A 100 1.41 3.39 -4.88
C THR A 100 1.83 4.75 -4.31
N SER A 101 2.04 5.76 -5.16
CA SER A 101 2.39 7.11 -4.72
C SER A 101 1.30 7.76 -3.85
N GLU A 102 0.03 7.55 -4.19
CA GLU A 102 -1.11 8.10 -3.42
C GLU A 102 -1.23 7.41 -2.05
N LEU A 103 -1.00 6.09 -2.01
CA LEU A 103 -1.01 5.31 -0.77
C LEU A 103 0.15 5.67 0.17
N LEU A 104 1.32 5.99 -0.38
CA LEU A 104 2.48 6.42 0.41
C LEU A 104 2.21 7.75 1.13
N ILE A 105 1.60 8.72 0.45
CA ILE A 105 1.22 10.00 1.05
C ILE A 105 0.23 9.77 2.20
N ALA A 106 -0.81 8.96 1.98
CA ALA A 106 -1.80 8.62 3.00
C ALA A 106 -1.20 7.88 4.22
N ARG A 107 -0.12 7.10 4.00
CA ARG A 107 0.58 6.37 5.06
C ARG A 107 1.45 7.26 5.93
N VAL A 108 2.04 8.31 5.35
CA VAL A 108 2.96 9.24 6.02
C VAL A 108 2.22 10.36 6.74
N MET A 109 1.18 10.92 6.10
CA MET A 109 0.38 11.99 6.68
C MET A 109 -0.60 11.42 7.72
N GLY A 110 -1.65 10.75 7.26
CA GLY A 110 -2.71 10.23 8.14
C GLY A 110 -3.45 11.33 8.91
N ASN A 111 -4.58 10.97 9.51
CA ASN A 111 -5.44 11.92 10.20
C ASN A 111 -4.93 12.26 11.61
N ALA A 112 -4.13 11.41 12.24
CA ALA A 112 -3.57 11.68 13.58
C ALA A 112 -2.79 13.00 13.63
N VAL A 113 -2.06 13.36 12.57
CA VAL A 113 -1.26 14.59 12.53
C VAL A 113 -2.12 15.86 12.63
N LEU A 114 -3.39 15.79 12.20
CA LEU A 114 -4.30 16.94 12.20
C LEU A 114 -5.38 16.88 13.28
N ASN A 115 -5.69 15.69 13.80
CA ASN A 115 -6.70 15.49 14.83
C ASN A 115 -6.16 15.63 16.27
N GLU A 116 -4.89 16.04 16.43
CA GLU A 116 -4.30 16.40 17.75
C GLU A 116 -4.97 17.62 18.38
#